data_AF-A0A0J5GLH7-F1
#
_entry.id   AF-A0A0J5GLH7-F1
#
_cell.length_a   1.000
_cell.length_b   1.000
_cell.length_c   1.000
_cell.angle_alpha   90.00
_cell.angle_beta   90.00
_cell.angle_gamma   90.00
#
_symmetry.space_group_name_H-M   'P 1'
#
loop_
_entity.id
_entity.type
_entity.pdbx_description
1 polymer ?
#
loop_
_entity_poly.entity_id
_entity_poly.type
_entity_poly.pdbx_seq_one_letter_code
_entity_poly.pdbx_strand_id
1 'polypeptide(L)'
;MTTPYYGQLEEEKVFKDPVHRYIHVRDELIWALIGTKEFQRLRRIRQLGTTYVTFHGAEHTRFNHSLGVYEITRRILEVFKGRPHWNEEDRLLSLSAALLHDLGHGPFSHSFEKVFDMDHEEWTREI
;
A
#
# COMPACT_ATOMS: atom_id res chain seq x y z
N MET A 1 -8.91 27.05 0.28
CA MET A 1 -8.21 26.40 1.42
C MET A 1 -8.66 24.95 1.39
N THR A 2 -7.77 24.03 1.05
CA THR A 2 -8.07 22.60 1.02
C THR A 2 -8.23 22.11 2.46
N THR A 3 -9.37 21.52 2.77
CA THR A 3 -9.60 20.85 4.05
C THR A 3 -8.55 19.75 4.22
N PRO A 4 -7.86 19.67 5.36
CA PRO A 4 -6.85 18.62 5.54
C PRO A 4 -7.55 17.25 5.70
N TYR A 5 -7.08 16.24 4.96
CA TYR A 5 -7.63 14.88 4.88
C TYR A 5 -7.42 14.04 6.17
N TYR A 6 -7.53 14.62 7.36
CA TYR A 6 -7.35 13.89 8.63
C TYR A 6 -8.67 13.34 9.20
N GLY A 7 -9.76 13.41 8.44
CA GLY A 7 -11.07 12.90 8.83
C GLY A 7 -11.29 11.42 8.56
N GLN A 8 -12.50 10.97 8.90
CA GLN A 8 -13.03 9.68 8.49
C GLN A 8 -14.04 9.88 7.35
N LEU A 9 -14.12 8.92 6.44
CA LEU A 9 -15.11 8.87 5.38
C LEU A 9 -16.52 8.72 5.98
N GLU A 10 -17.51 9.35 5.35
CA GLU A 10 -18.93 9.15 5.69
C GLU A 10 -19.38 7.69 5.49
N GLU A 11 -18.81 7.01 4.49
CA GLU A 11 -19.09 5.62 4.16
C GLU A 11 -17.78 4.84 4.03
N GLU A 12 -17.69 3.71 4.74
CA GLU A 12 -16.56 2.78 4.61
C GLU A 12 -16.43 2.29 3.16
N LYS A 13 -15.21 2.35 2.62
CA LYS A 13 -14.91 1.75 1.32
C LYS A 13 -14.27 0.39 1.52
N VAL A 14 -14.80 -0.61 0.81
CA VAL A 14 -14.37 -2.00 0.95
C VAL A 14 -13.90 -2.54 -0.39
N PHE A 15 -12.65 -3.00 -0.44
CA PHE A 15 -12.14 -3.75 -1.58
C PHE A 15 -12.28 -5.24 -1.32
N LYS A 16 -12.79 -5.98 -2.31
CA LYS A 16 -12.77 -7.44 -2.29
C LYS A 16 -11.36 -7.93 -2.63
N ASP A 17 -10.81 -8.77 -1.77
CA ASP A 17 -9.45 -9.27 -1.91
C ASP A 17 -9.41 -10.80 -1.71
N PRO A 18 -8.77 -11.58 -2.60
CA PRO A 18 -8.77 -13.04 -2.50
C PRO A 18 -7.93 -13.58 -1.32
N VAL A 19 -7.00 -12.79 -0.78
CA VAL A 19 -6.10 -13.21 0.31
C VAL A 19 -6.68 -12.84 1.67
N HIS A 20 -7.16 -11.60 1.82
CA HIS A 20 -7.64 -11.03 3.08
C HIS A 20 -9.16 -10.97 3.19
N ARG A 21 -9.89 -11.47 2.17
CA ARG A 21 -11.35 -11.40 1.94
C ARG A 21 -11.83 -9.98 1.63
N TYR A 22 -11.55 -9.07 2.55
CA TYR A 22 -11.93 -7.66 2.48
C TYR A 22 -10.82 -6.78 3.02
N ILE A 23 -10.64 -5.63 2.37
CA ILE A 23 -9.75 -4.55 2.78
C ILE A 23 -10.63 -3.34 3.08
N HIS A 24 -10.56 -2.84 4.31
CA HIS A 24 -11.47 -1.81 4.81
C HIS A 24 -10.75 -0.46 4.90
N VAL A 25 -11.29 0.56 4.24
CA VAL A 25 -10.75 1.93 4.23
C VAL A 25 -11.77 2.87 4.84
N ARG A 26 -11.37 3.54 5.93
CA ARG A 26 -12.19 4.50 6.68
C ARG A 26 -11.58 5.89 6.74
N ASP A 27 -10.25 6.00 6.66
CA ASP A 27 -9.55 7.27 6.74
C ASP A 27 -9.57 8.00 5.38
N GLU A 28 -9.90 9.29 5.39
CA GLU A 28 -9.95 10.11 4.17
C GLU A 28 -8.58 10.20 3.48
N LEU A 29 -7.50 10.36 4.25
CA LEU A 29 -6.13 10.39 3.73
C LEU A 29 -5.79 9.10 2.98
N ILE A 30 -6.10 7.94 3.58
CA ILE A 30 -5.81 6.64 2.96
C ILE A 30 -6.58 6.51 1.63
N TRP A 31 -7.84 6.92 1.61
CA TRP A 31 -8.63 6.93 0.39
C TRP A 31 -8.05 7.85 -0.68
N ALA A 32 -7.64 9.06 -0.29
CA ALA A 32 -6.98 10.01 -1.19
C ALA A 32 -5.65 9.46 -1.73
N LEU A 33 -4.81 8.87 -0.88
CA LEU A 33 -3.54 8.24 -1.24
C LEU A 33 -3.75 7.11 -2.25
N ILE A 34 -4.74 6.24 -2.03
CA ILE A 34 -5.10 5.18 -2.99
C ILE A 34 -5.49 5.79 -4.35
N GLY A 35 -6.16 6.95 -4.35
CA GLY A 35 -6.59 7.66 -5.56
C GLY A 35 -5.49 8.37 -6.35
N THR A 36 -4.28 8.50 -5.82
CA THR A 36 -3.18 9.21 -6.49
C THR A 36 -2.71 8.50 -7.76
N LYS A 37 -2.15 9.25 -8.72
CA LYS A 37 -1.65 8.67 -9.99
C LYS A 37 -0.46 7.73 -9.73
N GLU A 38 0.34 8.04 -8.72
CA GLU A 38 1.49 7.31 -8.24
C GLU A 38 1.07 5.95 -7.68
N PHE A 39 0.06 5.91 -6.82
CA PHE A 39 -0.42 4.64 -6.28
C PHE A 39 -1.17 3.81 -7.34
N GLN A 40 -2.02 4.46 -8.16
CA GLN A 40 -2.73 3.79 -9.25
C GLN A 40 -1.79 3.20 -10.32
N ARG A 41 -0.56 3.71 -10.46
CA ARG A 41 0.46 3.12 -11.34
C ARG A 41 0.81 1.69 -10.94
N LEU A 42 0.77 1.35 -9.67
CA LEU A 42 1.14 0.03 -9.17
C LEU A 42 0.26 -1.10 -9.75
N ARG A 43 -0.93 -0.78 -10.29
CA ARG A 43 -1.79 -1.74 -11.01
C ARG A 43 -1.15 -2.29 -12.29
N ARG A 44 -0.14 -1.60 -12.83
CA ARG A 44 0.56 -1.99 -14.06
C ARG A 44 1.90 -2.68 -13.79
N ILE A 45 2.23 -2.90 -12.52
CA ILE A 45 3.50 -3.48 -12.08
C ILE A 45 3.21 -4.80 -11.37
N ARG A 46 3.64 -5.91 -11.97
CA ARG A 46 3.53 -7.24 -11.36
C ARG A 46 4.45 -7.35 -10.15
N GLN A 47 3.97 -7.99 -9.09
CA GLN A 47 4.73 -8.20 -7.86
C GLN A 47 5.97 -9.04 -8.11
N LEU A 48 5.82 -10.15 -8.83
CA LEU A 48 6.85 -11.18 -8.97
C LEU A 48 7.60 -11.16 -10.31
N GLY A 49 7.68 -10.00 -10.97
CA GLY A 49 8.45 -9.84 -12.20
C GLY A 49 8.04 -10.82 -13.29
N THR A 50 8.97 -11.69 -13.73
CA THR A 50 8.76 -12.71 -14.79
C THR A 50 8.21 -14.04 -14.29
N THR A 51 7.95 -14.19 -12.98
CA THR A 51 7.46 -15.44 -12.38
C THR A 51 6.17 -15.96 -13.04
N TYR A 52 5.33 -15.05 -13.58
CA TYR A 52 4.12 -15.41 -14.33
C TYR A 52 4.38 -16.32 -15.54
N VAL A 53 5.60 -16.32 -16.10
CA VAL A 53 5.99 -17.19 -17.22
C VAL A 53 6.08 -18.66 -16.79
N THR A 54 6.44 -18.93 -15.53
CA THR A 54 6.50 -20.30 -14.98
C THR A 54 5.22 -20.64 -14.21
N PHE A 55 4.72 -19.70 -13.42
CA PHE A 55 3.51 -19.85 -12.62
C PHE A 55 2.44 -18.90 -13.13
N HIS A 56 1.58 -19.38 -14.02
CA HIS A 56 0.55 -18.56 -14.70
C HIS A 56 -0.44 -17.84 -13.76
N GLY A 57 -0.51 -18.22 -12.47
CA GLY A 57 -1.30 -17.51 -11.46
C GLY A 57 -0.58 -16.31 -10.80
N ALA A 58 0.73 -16.13 -11.02
CA ALA A 58 1.55 -15.07 -10.44
C ALA A 58 1.37 -13.71 -11.14
N GLU A 59 0.11 -13.34 -11.40
CA GLU A 59 -0.30 -12.13 -12.13
C GLU A 59 -0.65 -10.95 -11.19
N HIS A 60 -0.59 -11.15 -9.88
CA HIS A 60 -0.92 -10.11 -8.90
C HIS A 60 0.05 -8.93 -9.00
N THR A 61 -0.49 -7.75 -8.72
CA THR A 61 0.20 -6.47 -8.89
C THR A 61 0.67 -5.91 -7.56
N ARG A 62 1.63 -4.99 -7.60
CA ARG A 62 2.07 -4.24 -6.42
C ARG A 62 0.93 -3.47 -5.78
N PHE A 63 -0.07 -3.03 -6.55
CA PHE A 63 -1.26 -2.39 -6.00
C PHE A 63 -2.01 -3.30 -5.03
N ASN A 64 -2.25 -4.56 -5.41
CA ASN A 64 -2.92 -5.52 -4.53
C ASN A 64 -2.09 -5.83 -3.29
N HIS A 65 -0.77 -5.98 -3.48
CA HIS A 65 0.16 -6.22 -2.39
C HIS A 65 0.14 -5.07 -1.36
N SER A 66 0.31 -3.82 -1.81
CA SER A 66 0.29 -2.63 -0.94
C SER A 66 -1.02 -2.48 -0.17
N LEU A 67 -2.17 -2.74 -0.81
CA LEU A 67 -3.46 -2.77 -0.10
C LEU A 67 -3.52 -3.88 0.95
N GLY A 68 -2.94 -5.06 0.67
CA GLY A 68 -2.86 -6.17 1.62
C GLY A 68 -1.98 -5.84 2.84
N VAL A 69 -0.82 -5.22 2.60
CA VAL A 69 0.07 -4.74 3.68
C VAL A 69 -0.62 -3.69 4.55
N TYR A 70 -1.33 -2.74 3.92
CA TYR A 70 -2.21 -1.81 4.64
C TYR A 70 -3.25 -2.53 5.52
N GLU A 71 -3.97 -3.52 5.00
CA GLU A 71 -5.01 -4.23 5.75
C GLU A 71 -4.44 -5.03 6.93
N ILE A 72 -3.30 -5.69 6.74
CA ILE A 72 -2.62 -6.41 7.84
C ILE A 72 -2.22 -5.41 8.92
N THR A 73 -1.57 -4.29 8.55
CA THR A 73 -1.17 -3.24 9.50
C THR A 73 -2.39 -2.69 10.22
N ARG A 74 -3.48 -2.39 9.53
CA ARG A 74 -4.75 -1.95 10.14
C ARG A 74 -5.24 -2.94 11.20
N ARG A 75 -5.26 -4.24 10.91
CA ARG A 75 -5.66 -5.28 11.87
C ARG A 75 -4.73 -5.35 13.08
N ILE A 76 -3.41 -5.20 12.88
CA ILE A 76 -2.43 -5.16 13.97
C ILE A 76 -2.69 -3.95 14.87
N LEU A 77 -2.92 -2.77 14.29
CA LEU A 77 -3.15 -1.54 15.04
C LEU A 77 -4.45 -1.60 15.86
N GLU A 78 -5.51 -2.25 15.36
CA GLU A 78 -6.71 -2.51 16.17
C GLU A 78 -6.40 -3.36 17.41
N VAL A 79 -5.48 -4.33 17.31
CA VAL A 79 -5.04 -5.16 18.45
C VAL A 79 -4.16 -4.37 19.43
N PHE A 80 -3.46 -3.34 18.93
CA PHE A 80 -2.59 -2.48 19.74
C PHE A 80 -3.35 -1.35 20.42
N LYS A 81 -4.61 -1.13 20.04
CA LYS A 81 -5.43 -0.07 20.55
C LYS A 81 -5.51 -0.08 22.08
N GLY A 82 -5.13 1.03 22.72
CA GLY A 82 -5.14 1.18 24.18
C GLY A 82 -4.05 0.41 24.94
N ARG A 83 -3.03 -0.16 24.25
CA ARG A 83 -1.86 -0.75 24.89
C ARG A 83 -0.89 0.33 25.37
N PRO A 84 -0.21 0.14 26.53
CA PRO A 84 0.62 1.18 27.15
C PRO A 84 1.86 1.61 26.36
N HIS A 85 2.30 0.81 25.38
CA HIS A 85 3.48 1.10 24.55
C HIS A 85 3.14 1.50 23.12
N TRP A 86 1.86 1.67 22.80
CA TRP A 86 1.41 2.11 21.49
C TRP A 86 0.93 3.56 21.57
N ASN A 87 1.44 4.41 20.69
CA ASN A 87 0.97 5.78 20.54
C ASN A 87 -0.10 5.83 19.44
N GLU A 88 -1.34 6.15 19.80
CA GLU A 88 -2.45 6.23 18.83
C GLU A 88 -2.25 7.32 17.78
N GLU A 89 -1.46 8.36 18.08
CA GLU A 89 -1.13 9.42 17.12
C GLU A 89 -0.35 8.86 15.91
N ASP A 90 0.40 7.77 16.10
CA ASP A 90 1.19 7.13 15.04
C ASP A 90 0.35 6.21 14.14
N ARG A 91 -0.96 6.03 14.43
CA ARG A 91 -1.82 5.12 13.66
C ARG A 91 -1.88 5.50 12.19
N LEU A 92 -2.25 6.74 11.89
CA LEU A 92 -2.44 7.16 10.50
C LEU A 92 -1.11 7.18 9.74
N LEU A 93 -0.02 7.56 10.40
CA LEU A 93 1.34 7.50 9.86
C LEU A 93 1.72 6.07 9.49
N SER A 94 1.50 5.13 10.41
CA SER A 94 1.80 3.70 10.22
C SER A 94 0.99 3.09 9.07
N LEU A 95 -0.29 3.44 8.96
CA LEU A 95 -1.14 3.00 7.84
C LEU A 95 -0.68 3.59 6.51
N SER A 96 -0.29 4.85 6.49
CA SER A 96 0.22 5.53 5.29
C SER A 96 1.54 4.92 4.86
N ALA A 97 2.48 4.69 5.79
CA ALA A 97 3.75 4.04 5.51
C ALA A 97 3.55 2.61 4.98
N ALA A 98 2.67 1.82 5.60
CA ALA A 98 2.34 0.47 5.13
C ALA A 98 1.78 0.46 3.71
N LEU A 99 0.89 1.41 3.39
CA LEU A 99 0.32 1.55 2.06
C LEU A 99 1.38 1.93 1.02
N LEU A 100 2.24 2.89 1.34
CA LEU A 100 3.15 3.51 0.38
C LEU A 100 4.55 2.86 0.30
N HIS A 101 4.86 1.88 1.15
CA HIS A 101 6.22 1.31 1.27
C HIS A 101 6.85 0.85 -0.05
N ASP A 102 6.01 0.48 -1.03
CA ASP A 102 6.40 -0.14 -2.29
C ASP A 102 6.22 0.80 -3.51
N LEU A 103 5.96 2.09 -3.26
CA LEU A 103 5.55 3.06 -4.30
C LEU A 103 6.65 3.32 -5.34
N GLY A 104 7.92 3.30 -4.92
CA GLY A 104 9.09 3.55 -5.76
C GLY A 104 9.40 2.45 -6.78
N HIS A 105 8.78 1.28 -6.69
CA HIS A 105 9.10 0.19 -7.60
C HIS A 105 8.74 0.50 -9.06
N GLY A 106 9.68 0.12 -9.94
CA GLY A 106 9.54 0.15 -11.39
C GLY A 106 9.06 -1.18 -12.01
N PRO A 107 8.85 -1.22 -13.33
CA PRO A 107 8.54 -2.46 -14.04
C PRO A 107 9.67 -3.48 -13.86
N PHE A 108 9.35 -4.78 -13.82
CA PHE A 108 10.31 -5.88 -13.57
C PHE A 108 11.08 -5.82 -12.24
N SER A 109 10.76 -4.88 -11.35
CA SER A 109 11.22 -4.85 -9.95
C SER A 109 12.74 -5.03 -9.82
N HIS A 110 13.21 -5.99 -9.01
CA HIS A 110 14.63 -6.24 -8.78
C HIS A 110 15.47 -6.52 -10.04
N SER A 111 14.87 -7.01 -11.13
CA SER A 111 15.60 -7.18 -12.38
C SER A 111 15.94 -5.83 -13.02
N PHE A 112 15.11 -4.82 -12.82
CA PHE A 112 15.33 -3.46 -13.30
C PHE A 112 16.37 -2.73 -12.43
N GLU A 113 16.28 -2.88 -11.10
CA GLU A 113 17.25 -2.33 -10.15
C GLU A 113 18.68 -2.79 -10.46
N LYS A 114 18.88 -4.09 -10.71
CA LYS A 114 20.20 -4.65 -11.04
C LYS A 114 20.78 -4.17 -12.36
N VAL A 115 19.94 -3.75 -13.31
CA VAL A 115 20.39 -3.33 -14.65
C VAL A 115 20.66 -1.82 -14.68
N PHE A 116 19.93 -1.03 -13.91
CA PHE A 116 20.00 0.43 -13.94
C PHE A 116 20.61 1.07 -12.68
N ASP A 117 21.06 0.25 -11.71
CA ASP A 117 21.64 0.70 -10.43
C ASP A 117 20.71 1.67 -9.68
N MET A 118 19.42 1.31 -9.61
CA MET A 118 18.38 2.10 -8.98
C MET A 118 17.91 1.43 -7.68
N ASP A 119 17.70 2.21 -6.63
CA ASP A 119 17.13 1.76 -5.35
C ASP A 119 15.67 2.21 -5.20
N HIS A 120 14.73 1.27 -5.17
CA HIS A 120 13.30 1.58 -5.04
C HIS A 120 12.95 2.27 -3.71
N GLU A 121 13.74 2.10 -2.65
CA GLU A 121 13.52 2.79 -1.38
C GLU A 121 13.79 4.29 -1.52
N GLU A 122 14.84 4.68 -2.26
CA GLU A 122 15.14 6.08 -2.56
C GLU A 122 14.00 6.70 -3.37
N TRP A 123 13.55 6.02 -4.42
CA TRP A 123 12.42 6.48 -5.22
C TRP A 123 11.11 6.56 -4.43
N THR A 124 10.91 5.68 -3.44
CA THR A 124 9.73 5.75 -2.56
C THR A 124 9.76 7.00 -1.69
N ARG A 125 10.94 7.46 -1.26
CA ARG A 125 11.09 8.69 -0.46
C ARG A 125 10.93 9.97 -1.29
N GLU A 126 11.32 9.92 -2.56
CA GLU A 126 11.22 11.05 -3.50
C GLU A 126 9.78 11.32 -3.97
N ILE A 127 8.90 10.30 -3.94
CA ILE A 127 7.49 10.40 -4.36
C ILE A 127 6.60 10.83 -3.19
#